data_AF-A0A0D2RZ92-F1
#
_entry.id   AF-A0A0D2RZ92-F1
#
_cell.length_a   1.000
_cell.length_b   1.000
_cell.length_c   1.000
_cell.angle_alpha   90.00
_cell.angle_beta   90.00
_cell.angle_gamma   90.00
#
_symmetry.space_group_name_H-M   'P 1'
#
loop_
_entity.id
_entity.type
_entity.pdbx_description
1 polymer ?
#
loop_
_entity_poly.entity_id
_entity_poly.type
_entity_poly.pdbx_seq_one_letter_code
_entity_poly.pdbx_strand_id
1 'polypeptide(L)' 'MILKLDLELLRFLTALHLAAWARQAHVVSYLCKQKADVGAVAMDGMGAIHFATQKGHLEVV' A
#
# COMPACT_ATOMS: atom_id res chain seq x y z
N MET A 1 9.80 -16.06 -11.07
CA MET A 1 8.77 -16.53 -10.09
C MET A 1 8.04 -15.34 -9.44
N ILE A 2 7.56 -14.34 -10.19
CA ILE A 2 7.04 -13.07 -9.59
C ILE A 2 5.63 -12.65 -10.11
N LEU A 3 5.00 -13.39 -11.03
CA LEU A 3 3.71 -12.97 -11.61
C LEU A 3 2.50 -13.77 -11.13
N LYS A 4 2.66 -14.58 -10.08
CA LYS A 4 1.56 -15.28 -9.39
C LYS A 4 1.32 -14.66 -8.01
N LEU A 5 1.53 -13.34 -7.86
CA LEU A 5 1.17 -12.62 -6.65
C LEU A 5 -0.36 -12.57 -6.53
N ASP A 6 -0.89 -13.47 -5.69
CA ASP A 6 -1.83 -13.09 -4.65
C ASP A 6 -3.15 -12.42 -5.06
N LEU A 7 -3.91 -13.02 -5.98
CA LEU A 7 -5.33 -12.66 -6.15
C LEU A 7 -6.14 -12.73 -4.84
N GLU A 8 -5.69 -13.54 -3.87
CA GLU A 8 -6.26 -13.59 -2.52
C GLU A 8 -5.82 -12.41 -1.61
N LEU A 9 -4.63 -11.79 -1.81
CA LEU A 9 -4.21 -10.64 -0.99
C LEU A 9 -5.06 -9.38 -1.23
N LEU A 10 -5.65 -9.23 -2.43
CA LEU A 10 -6.47 -8.07 -2.77
C LEU A 10 -7.64 -7.85 -1.78
N ARG A 11 -8.09 -8.90 -1.10
CA ARG A 11 -9.22 -8.84 -0.16
C ARG A 11 -8.95 -8.00 1.09
N PHE A 12 -7.68 -7.80 1.44
CA PHE A 12 -7.28 -7.10 2.66
C PHE A 12 -6.45 -5.84 2.37
N LEU A 13 -6.33 -5.44 1.10
CA LEU A 13 -5.68 -4.19 0.75
C LEU A 13 -6.65 -3.01 0.91
N THR A 14 -6.19 -2.00 1.65
CA THR A 14 -6.84 -0.68 1.67
C THR A 14 -6.41 0.14 0.45
N ALA A 15 -7.13 1.24 0.21
CA ALA A 15 -6.74 2.23 -0.80
C ALA A 15 -5.30 2.76 -0.58
N LEU A 16 -4.82 2.79 0.67
CA LEU A 16 -3.47 3.24 1.00
C LEU A 16 -2.41 2.25 0.50
N HIS A 17 -2.64 0.94 0.61
CA HIS A 17 -1.73 -0.07 0.07
C HIS A 17 -1.61 0.03 -1.45
N LEU A 18 -2.74 0.19 -2.13
CA LEU A 18 -2.79 0.31 -3.59
C LEU A 18 -2.11 1.60 -4.07
N ALA A 19 -2.38 2.73 -3.41
CA ALA A 19 -1.72 4.00 -3.72
C ALA A 19 -0.21 3.95 -3.48
N ALA A 20 0.21 3.28 -2.39
CA ALA A 20 1.61 3.08 -2.07
C ALA A 20 2.32 2.20 -3.11
N TRP A 21 1.73 1.09 -3.52
CA TRP A 21 2.26 0.23 -4.59
C TRP A 21 2.38 0.96 -5.93
N ALA A 22 1.42 1.82 -6.25
CA ALA A 22 1.31 2.54 -7.52
C ALA A 22 2.14 3.84 -7.60
N ARG A 23 2.96 4.16 -6.59
CA ARG A 23 3.76 5.41 -6.52
C ARG A 23 2.91 6.69 -6.56
N GLN A 24 1.72 6.66 -5.97
CA GLN A 24 0.77 7.78 -5.99
C GLN A 24 0.84 8.62 -4.71
N ALA A 25 1.96 9.31 -4.47
CA ALA A 25 2.17 10.10 -3.24
C ALA A 25 1.07 11.14 -2.95
N HIS A 26 0.50 11.75 -4.00
CA HIS A 26 -0.62 12.68 -3.85
C HIS A 26 -1.89 12.01 -3.31
N VAL A 27 -2.18 10.78 -3.75
CA VAL A 27 -3.32 9.99 -3.26
C VAL A 27 -3.06 9.53 -1.83
N VAL A 28 -1.83 9.09 -1.52
CA VAL A 28 -1.43 8.75 -0.14
C VAL A 28 -1.65 9.94 0.79
N SER A 29 -1.16 11.13 0.43
CA SER A 29 -1.37 12.36 1.21
C SER A 29 -2.86 12.71 1.36
N TYR A 30 -3.63 12.57 0.29
CA TYR A 30 -5.08 12.79 0.33
C TYR A 30 -5.77 11.82 1.30
N LEU A 31 -5.48 10.52 1.23
CA LEU A 31 -6.05 9.49 2.09
C LEU A 31 -5.68 9.72 3.57
N CYS A 32 -4.43 10.08 3.86
CA CYS A 32 -4.00 10.44 5.22
C CYS A 32 -4.79 11.65 5.76
N LYS A 33 -5.04 12.68 4.93
CA LYS A 33 -5.89 13.83 5.31
C LYS A 33 -7.34 13.42 5.58
N GLN A 34 -7.85 12.40 4.87
CA GLN A 34 -9.17 11.82 5.11
C GLN A 34 -9.20 10.83 6.28
N LYS A 35 -8.15 10.78 7.11
CA LYS A 35 -8.03 9.87 8.27
C LYS A 35 -8.11 8.39 7.89
N ALA A 36 -7.60 8.02 6.70
CA ALA A 36 -7.39 6.62 6.37
C ALA A 36 -6.49 5.97 7.45
N ASP A 37 -6.79 4.72 7.79
CA ASP A 37 -5.99 3.97 8.74
C ASP A 37 -4.62 3.62 8.13
N VAL A 38 -3.59 4.37 8.54
CA VAL A 38 -2.20 4.16 8.13
C VAL A 38 -1.58 2.91 8.77
N GLY A 39 -2.18 2.39 9.85
CA GLY A 39 -1.77 1.17 10.53
C GLY A 39 -2.42 -0.10 9.98
N ALA A 40 -3.33 0.02 9.00
CA ALA A 40 -3.95 -1.12 8.37
C ALA A 40 -2.90 -2.01 7.71
N VAL A 41 -3.06 -3.32 7.87
CA VAL A 41 -2.16 -4.35 7.33
C VAL A 41 -2.91 -5.28 6.37
N ALA A 42 -2.21 -5.73 5.33
CA ALA A 42 -2.66 -6.80 4.45
C ALA A 42 -2.63 -8.17 5.16
N MET A 43 -3.04 -9.24 4.47
CA MET A 43 -3.12 -10.60 5.05
C MET A 43 -1.79 -11.12 5.59
N ASP A 44 -0.69 -10.72 4.98
CA ASP A 44 0.68 -11.11 5.36
C ASP A 44 1.29 -10.18 6.42
N GLY A 45 0.49 -9.27 6.99
CA GLY A 45 0.95 -8.28 7.96
C GLY A 45 1.65 -7.08 7.34
N MET A 46 1.70 -6.97 6.00
CA MET A 46 2.33 -5.83 5.34
C MET A 46 1.40 -4.62 5.33
N GLY A 47 1.78 -3.55 6.02
CA GLY A 47 1.20 -2.22 5.84
C GLY A 47 1.64 -1.51 4.55
N ALA A 48 0.95 -0.42 4.19
CA ALA A 48 1.20 0.35 2.96
C ALA A 48 2.67 0.76 2.75
N ILE A 49 3.39 1.08 3.83
CA ILE A 49 4.82 1.44 3.78
C ILE A 49 5.69 0.32 3.22
N HIS A 50 5.42 -0.95 3.57
CA HIS A 50 6.19 -2.08 3.06
C HIS A 50 6.05 -2.22 1.54
N PHE A 51 4.86 -1.94 0.99
CA PHE A 51 4.61 -1.94 -0.45
C PHE A 51 5.42 -0.84 -1.15
N ALA A 52 5.46 0.37 -0.58
CA ALA A 52 6.28 1.47 -1.11
C ALA A 52 7.78 1.16 -1.04
N THR A 53 8.27 0.65 0.09
CA THR A 53 9.68 0.30 0.29
C THR A 53 10.13 -0.81 -0.67
N GLN A 54 9.34 -1.88 -0.84
CA GLN A 54 9.66 -2.98 -1.75
C GLN A 54 9.84 -2.50 -3.20
N LYS A 55 9.15 -1.43 -3.59
CA LYS A 55 9.21 -0.83 -4.93
C LYS A 55 10.19 0.33 -5.07
N GLY A 56 10.76 0.82 -3.96
CA GLY A 56 11.66 1.97 -3.95
C GLY A 56 10.96 3.32 -4.15
N HIS A 57 9.68 3.41 -3.80
CA HIS A 57 8.88 4.64 -3.94
C HIS A 57 9.12 5.58 -2.76
N LEU A 58 10.30 6.20 -2.73
CA LEU A 58 10.79 7.04 -1.63
C LEU A 58 9.87 8.23 -1.29
N GLU A 59 9.09 8.72 -2.25
CA GLU A 59 8.12 9.80 -2.04
C GLU A 59 6.88 9.39 -1.23
N VAL A 60 6.69 8.08 -1.01
CA VAL A 60 5.57 7.52 -0.23
C VAL A 60 6.00 7.06 1.18
N VAL A 61 7.26 6.67 1.37
CA VAL A 61 7.82 6.15 2.63
C VAL A 61 7.91 7.26 3.68
#